data_AF-A0A2R6WV05-F1
#
_entry.id   AF-A0A2R6WV05-F1
#
_cell.length_a   1.000
_cell.length_b   1.000
_cell.length_c   1.000
_cell.angle_alpha   90.00
_cell.angle_beta   90.00
_cell.angle_gamma   90.00
#
_symmetry.space_group_name_H-M   'P 1'
#
loop_
_entity.id
_entity.type
_entity.pdbx_description
1 polymer ?
#
loop_
_entity_poly.entity_id
_entity_poly.type
_entity_poly.pdbx_seq_one_letter_code
_entity_poly.pdbx_strand_id
1 'polypeptide(L)'
;MAHWRDHRQECSRMAEQMMRAGAVHDFPFSFAEDTTQLVDVGAITVCSFLENCDLHLKGLWKAQCDCASSVEEFATPSDWQLPSRMCPCTDACQLSESHMMDWASYYSWRSLPLESPVALILHWPLTLYHAFCLIWKHSSTFRANVERACVIHYLGPEKELDMLEAFSELLALLPHRHVHIDMIGPGVSASRDGKALDLNEYPKCLDEDCLCKTSRGSGVKVRGRVTIKLWRGLYHERYSELETSPHFIFAPNAGLAAFPSWQPTLRLILSSKVPAIFTDYCEEAADLALRSVSPACSSPPTHNVQLNPFRQPLCPRDKQLNLPTYSNCFLFGIN
;
A
#
# COMPACT_ATOMS: atom_id res chain seq x y z
N MET A 1 -36.13 15.04 14.12
CA MET A 1 -35.62 16.28 13.49
C MET A 1 -34.10 16.40 13.49
N ALA A 2 -33.37 15.94 14.53
CA ALA A 2 -31.89 15.91 14.52
C ALA A 2 -31.32 15.02 13.40
N HIS A 3 -31.80 13.78 13.32
CA HIS A 3 -31.43 12.80 12.28
C HIS A 3 -31.56 13.29 10.82
N TRP A 4 -32.50 14.22 10.55
CA TRP A 4 -32.70 14.77 9.20
C TRP A 4 -31.68 15.85 8.83
N ARG A 5 -31.19 16.60 9.82
CA ARG A 5 -30.14 17.61 9.60
C ARG A 5 -28.79 16.95 9.37
N ASP A 6 -28.51 15.90 10.15
CA ASP A 6 -27.28 15.10 10.01
C ASP A 6 -27.27 14.40 8.64
N HIS A 7 -28.38 13.76 8.26
CA HIS A 7 -28.55 13.16 6.94
C HIS A 7 -28.40 14.17 5.79
N ARG A 8 -28.94 15.39 5.92
CA ARG A 8 -28.79 16.44 4.88
C ARG A 8 -27.34 16.87 4.68
N GLN A 9 -26.54 16.90 5.75
CA GLN A 9 -25.12 17.24 5.67
C GLN A 9 -24.32 16.10 5.04
N GLU A 10 -24.61 14.85 5.41
CA GLU A 10 -24.03 13.65 4.80
C GLU A 10 -24.33 13.57 3.30
N CYS A 11 -25.59 13.74 2.90
CA CYS A 11 -25.98 13.73 1.49
C CYS A 11 -25.31 14.83 0.67
N SER A 12 -25.23 16.07 1.20
CA SER A 12 -24.55 17.16 0.50
C SER A 12 -23.07 16.84 0.29
N ARG A 13 -22.40 16.30 1.32
CA ARG A 13 -20.98 15.93 1.26
C ARG A 13 -20.72 14.78 0.29
N MET A 14 -21.53 13.72 0.35
CA MET A 14 -21.45 12.61 -0.61
C MET A 14 -21.67 13.10 -2.05
N ALA A 15 -22.61 14.01 -2.28
CA ALA A 15 -22.82 14.60 -3.60
C ALA A 15 -21.58 15.36 -4.09
N GLU A 16 -20.91 16.15 -3.23
CA GLU A 16 -19.65 16.81 -3.57
C GLU A 16 -18.53 15.81 -3.89
N GLN A 17 -18.43 14.71 -3.14
CA GLN A 17 -17.46 13.65 -3.38
C GLN A 17 -17.74 12.94 -4.72
N MET A 18 -19.00 12.68 -5.06
CA MET A 18 -19.40 12.14 -6.37
C MET A 18 -19.00 13.07 -7.52
N MET A 19 -19.07 14.39 -7.33
CA MET A 19 -18.62 15.36 -8.34
C MET A 19 -17.10 15.28 -8.60
N ARG A 20 -16.32 14.71 -7.67
CA ARG A 20 -14.86 14.51 -7.82
C ARG A 20 -14.49 13.15 -8.41
N ALA A 21 -15.48 12.33 -8.78
CA ALA A 21 -15.27 11.00 -9.36
C ALA A 21 -14.26 11.01 -10.53
N GLY A 22 -14.31 12.03 -11.40
CA GLY A 22 -13.38 12.14 -12.52
C GLY A 22 -11.90 12.07 -12.09
N ALA A 23 -11.51 12.79 -11.04
CA ALA A 23 -10.14 12.77 -10.53
C ALA A 23 -9.79 11.42 -9.85
N VAL A 24 -10.78 10.75 -9.25
CA VAL A 24 -10.60 9.43 -8.62
C VAL A 24 -10.48 8.32 -9.67
N HIS A 25 -11.08 8.47 -10.84
CA HIS A 25 -10.96 7.54 -11.96
C HIS A 25 -9.79 7.85 -12.91
N ASP A 26 -9.09 8.97 -12.69
CA ASP A 26 -7.97 9.40 -13.54
C ASP A 26 -6.71 8.56 -13.29
N PHE A 27 -6.51 7.54 -14.13
CA PHE A 27 -5.33 6.70 -14.15
C PHE A 27 -4.61 6.83 -15.49
N PRO A 28 -3.26 6.87 -15.52
CA PRO A 28 -2.51 7.04 -16.76
C PRO A 28 -2.38 5.74 -17.57
N PHE A 29 -3.04 4.64 -17.18
CA PHE A 29 -2.78 3.32 -17.74
C PHE A 29 -3.67 2.99 -18.92
N SER A 30 -3.11 2.33 -19.95
CA SER A 30 -3.90 1.85 -21.08
C SER A 30 -4.86 0.72 -20.71
N PHE A 31 -4.57 -0.03 -19.64
CA PHE A 31 -5.44 -1.08 -19.09
C PHE A 31 -6.50 -0.55 -18.09
N ALA A 32 -6.52 0.75 -17.79
CA ALA A 32 -7.39 1.29 -16.75
C ALA A 32 -8.87 1.08 -17.05
N GLU A 33 -9.29 1.16 -18.33
CA GLU A 33 -10.69 0.90 -18.72
C GLU A 33 -11.10 -0.54 -18.36
N ASP A 34 -10.26 -1.52 -18.72
CA ASP A 34 -10.46 -2.94 -18.43
C ASP A 34 -10.56 -3.19 -16.93
N THR A 35 -9.56 -2.75 -16.16
CA THR A 35 -9.46 -3.08 -14.73
C THR A 35 -10.38 -2.24 -13.85
N THR A 36 -10.96 -1.17 -14.38
CA THR A 36 -11.89 -0.32 -13.65
C THR A 36 -13.32 -0.42 -14.20
N GLN A 37 -13.63 0.24 -15.31
CA GLN A 37 -14.99 0.39 -15.82
C GLN A 37 -15.58 -0.95 -16.27
N LEU A 38 -14.85 -1.75 -17.03
CA LEU A 38 -15.36 -3.02 -17.55
C LEU A 38 -15.53 -4.07 -16.45
N VAL A 39 -14.61 -4.10 -15.46
CA VAL A 39 -14.79 -4.91 -14.25
C VAL A 39 -15.99 -4.45 -13.42
N ASP A 40 -16.18 -3.14 -13.26
CA ASP A 40 -17.28 -2.58 -12.46
C ASP A 40 -18.67 -2.96 -13.00
N VAL A 41 -18.84 -2.93 -14.32
CA VAL A 41 -20.11 -3.32 -14.97
C VAL A 41 -20.22 -4.83 -15.18
N GLY A 42 -19.23 -5.62 -14.74
CA GLY A 42 -19.19 -7.07 -14.89
C GLY A 42 -19.01 -7.54 -16.34
N ALA A 43 -18.53 -6.67 -17.24
CA ALA A 43 -18.26 -7.03 -18.64
C ALA A 43 -17.04 -7.95 -18.78
N ILE A 44 -16.04 -7.78 -17.90
CA ILE A 44 -14.91 -8.70 -17.75
C ILE A 44 -14.63 -8.95 -16.27
N THR A 45 -13.89 -10.01 -15.97
CA THR A 45 -13.39 -10.27 -14.61
C THR A 45 -11.90 -9.93 -14.50
N VAL A 46 -11.40 -9.74 -13.27
CA VAL A 46 -9.96 -9.57 -13.02
C VAL A 46 -9.18 -10.78 -13.54
N CYS A 47 -9.73 -12.00 -13.35
CA CYS A 47 -9.14 -13.22 -13.89
C CYS A 47 -9.04 -13.19 -15.41
N SER A 48 -10.10 -12.78 -16.12
CA SER A 48 -10.12 -12.68 -17.59
C SER A 48 -9.11 -11.65 -18.10
N PHE A 49 -8.96 -10.50 -17.41
CA PHE A 49 -7.93 -9.53 -17.72
C PHE A 49 -6.52 -10.13 -17.55
N LEU A 50 -6.25 -10.78 -16.41
CA LEU A 50 -4.96 -11.42 -16.17
C LEU A 50 -4.67 -12.56 -17.14
N GLU A 51 -5.69 -13.28 -17.60
CA GLU A 51 -5.55 -14.32 -18.63
C GLU A 51 -5.14 -13.71 -19.98
N ASN A 52 -5.75 -12.59 -20.37
CA ASN A 52 -5.35 -11.85 -21.58
C ASN A 52 -3.91 -11.31 -21.50
N CYS A 53 -3.41 -11.05 -20.30
CA CYS A 53 -2.01 -10.67 -20.07
C CYS A 53 -1.05 -11.86 -19.90
N ASP A 54 -1.53 -13.11 -19.94
CA ASP A 54 -0.78 -14.32 -19.61
C ASP A 54 -0.22 -14.37 -18.17
N LEU A 55 -0.90 -13.71 -17.23
CA LEU A 55 -0.53 -13.57 -15.82
C LEU A 55 -1.43 -14.36 -14.86
N HIS A 56 -2.53 -14.94 -15.37
CA HIS A 56 -3.52 -15.63 -14.55
C HIS A 56 -2.91 -16.78 -13.73
N LEU A 57 -3.06 -16.72 -12.39
CA LEU A 57 -2.52 -17.69 -11.43
C LEU A 57 -0.99 -17.86 -11.43
N LYS A 58 -0.23 -16.90 -11.96
CA LYS A 58 1.24 -16.98 -12.02
C LYS A 58 1.92 -15.96 -11.12
N GLY A 59 3.08 -16.33 -10.57
CA GLY A 59 3.97 -15.45 -9.80
C GLY A 59 3.23 -14.59 -8.76
N LEU A 60 3.59 -13.31 -8.69
CA LEU A 60 2.93 -12.32 -7.81
C LEU A 60 1.44 -12.09 -8.12
N TRP A 61 0.98 -12.42 -9.33
CA TRP A 61 -0.38 -12.10 -9.81
C TRP A 61 -1.44 -13.07 -9.28
N LYS A 62 -1.02 -14.23 -8.77
CA LYS A 62 -1.92 -15.23 -8.21
C LYS A 62 -2.84 -14.64 -7.12
N ALA A 63 -2.32 -13.75 -6.28
CA ALA A 63 -3.07 -13.09 -5.21
C ALA A 63 -4.15 -12.11 -5.70
N GLN A 64 -4.09 -11.71 -6.98
CA GLN A 64 -5.12 -10.87 -7.61
C GLN A 64 -6.25 -11.71 -8.25
N CYS A 65 -6.07 -13.02 -8.38
CA CYS A 65 -7.05 -13.90 -9.00
C CYS A 65 -8.10 -14.35 -7.97
N ASP A 66 -9.37 -14.13 -8.26
CA ASP A 66 -10.47 -14.56 -7.38
C ASP A 66 -10.64 -16.08 -7.34
N CYS A 67 -10.19 -16.79 -8.38
CA CYS A 67 -10.25 -18.24 -8.46
C CYS A 67 -9.05 -18.95 -7.80
N ALA A 68 -8.07 -18.20 -7.28
CA ALA A 68 -6.96 -18.80 -6.57
C ALA A 68 -7.49 -19.47 -5.30
N SER A 69 -7.45 -20.80 -5.25
CA SER A 69 -7.70 -21.52 -4.00
C SER A 69 -6.63 -21.10 -3.00
N SER A 70 -7.04 -20.93 -1.73
CA SER A 70 -6.16 -20.72 -0.59
C SER A 70 -5.33 -21.97 -0.33
N VAL A 71 -4.45 -22.32 -1.27
CA VAL A 71 -3.48 -23.40 -1.11
C VAL A 71 -2.36 -22.82 -0.26
N GLU A 72 -2.31 -23.24 0.99
CA GLU A 72 -1.12 -23.09 1.82
C GLU A 72 0.02 -23.83 1.12
N GLU A 73 0.91 -23.11 0.46
CA GLU A 73 2.26 -23.61 0.20
C GLU A 73 3.23 -22.43 0.08
N PHE A 74 4.08 -22.34 1.10
CA PHE A 74 5.27 -21.52 1.07
C PHE A 74 6.16 -21.97 -0.10
N ALA A 75 6.71 -20.97 -0.79
CA ALA A 75 7.92 -21.06 -1.61
C ALA A 75 7.77 -21.54 -3.07
N THR A 76 7.09 -20.75 -3.90
CA THR A 76 7.69 -20.40 -5.20
C THR A 76 8.28 -19.00 -5.09
N PRO A 77 9.47 -18.71 -5.67
CA PRO A 77 9.94 -17.34 -5.77
C PRO A 77 8.86 -16.51 -6.47
N SER A 78 8.33 -15.49 -5.81
CA SER A 78 7.38 -14.58 -6.43
C SER A 78 8.16 -13.73 -7.42
N ASP A 79 8.10 -14.09 -8.69
CA ASP A 79 8.66 -13.33 -9.80
C ASP A 79 7.56 -12.50 -10.50
N TRP A 80 7.96 -11.67 -11.45
CA TRP A 80 7.03 -10.79 -12.15
C TRP A 80 6.24 -11.48 -13.26
N GLN A 81 6.63 -12.67 -13.74
CA GLN A 81 6.03 -13.28 -14.95
C GLN A 81 5.88 -12.31 -16.13
N LEU A 82 6.77 -11.34 -16.22
CA LEU A 82 6.75 -10.28 -17.23
C LEU A 82 8.14 -10.16 -17.88
N PRO A 83 8.22 -9.73 -19.15
CA PRO A 83 9.47 -9.30 -19.76
C PRO A 83 10.13 -8.17 -18.96
N SER A 84 11.46 -8.02 -19.08
CA SER A 84 12.23 -7.02 -18.33
C SER A 84 11.73 -5.59 -18.55
N ARG A 85 11.32 -5.24 -19.77
CA ARG A 85 10.76 -3.93 -20.13
C ARG A 85 9.41 -3.60 -19.46
N MET A 86 8.74 -4.60 -18.89
CA MET A 86 7.40 -4.47 -18.31
C MET A 86 7.44 -4.52 -16.78
N CYS A 87 8.60 -4.71 -16.14
CA CYS A 87 8.64 -4.88 -14.69
C CYS A 87 9.88 -4.27 -14.03
N PRO A 88 9.77 -3.79 -12.77
CA PRO A 88 10.88 -3.19 -12.05
C PRO A 88 11.83 -4.25 -11.45
N CYS A 89 12.46 -5.06 -12.29
CA CYS A 89 13.31 -6.18 -11.87
C CYS A 89 14.79 -5.81 -11.60
N THR A 90 15.20 -4.57 -11.88
CA THR A 90 16.57 -4.07 -11.70
C THR A 90 16.61 -2.84 -10.80
N ASP A 91 17.81 -2.39 -10.44
CA ASP A 91 17.96 -1.07 -9.80
C ASP A 91 17.45 0.04 -10.72
N ALA A 92 17.00 1.13 -10.10
CA ALA A 92 16.65 2.37 -10.77
C ALA A 92 17.74 3.44 -10.57
N CYS A 93 17.66 4.53 -11.34
CA CYS A 93 18.46 5.72 -11.08
C CYS A 93 18.13 6.30 -9.70
N GLN A 94 19.11 6.89 -9.03
CA GLN A 94 18.91 7.48 -7.70
C GLN A 94 17.80 8.54 -7.74
N LEU A 95 16.77 8.33 -6.92
CA LEU A 95 15.78 9.36 -6.64
C LEU A 95 16.38 10.41 -5.71
N SER A 96 15.98 11.67 -5.92
CA SER A 96 16.09 12.65 -4.84
C SER A 96 15.19 12.19 -3.70
N GLU A 97 15.75 12.14 -2.49
CA GLU A 97 15.02 11.65 -1.33
C GLU A 97 13.71 12.40 -1.16
N SER A 98 12.64 11.69 -0.80
CA SER A 98 11.30 12.27 -0.52
C SER A 98 10.61 12.99 -1.68
N HIS A 99 10.98 12.68 -2.93
CA HIS A 99 10.24 13.19 -4.07
C HIS A 99 8.86 12.53 -4.14
N MET A 100 7.81 13.29 -3.81
CA MET A 100 6.43 12.84 -4.03
C MET A 100 6.22 12.61 -5.53
N MET A 101 5.76 11.42 -5.86
CA MET A 101 5.46 11.00 -7.23
C MET A 101 3.97 10.64 -7.34
N ASP A 102 3.50 10.58 -8.57
CA ASP A 102 2.27 9.92 -8.96
C ASP A 102 2.58 8.71 -9.86
N TRP A 103 1.53 8.01 -10.31
CA TRP A 103 1.70 6.86 -11.19
C TRP A 103 2.49 7.18 -12.46
N ALA A 104 2.18 8.29 -13.14
CA ALA A 104 2.87 8.66 -14.38
C ALA A 104 4.36 8.95 -14.15
N SER A 105 4.68 9.70 -13.09
CA SER A 105 6.04 10.03 -12.70
C SER A 105 6.83 8.80 -12.26
N TYR A 106 6.20 7.89 -11.53
CA TYR A 106 6.82 6.61 -11.12
C TYR A 106 7.14 5.73 -12.34
N TYR A 107 6.21 5.57 -13.29
CA TYR A 107 6.43 4.79 -14.51
C TYR A 107 7.55 5.40 -15.34
N SER A 108 7.54 6.72 -15.52
CA SER A 108 8.63 7.42 -16.20
C SER A 108 9.99 7.20 -15.52
N TRP A 109 10.04 7.29 -14.18
CA TRP A 109 11.28 7.09 -13.43
C TRP A 109 11.79 5.64 -13.51
N ARG A 110 10.90 4.65 -13.44
CA ARG A 110 11.25 3.23 -13.60
C ARG A 110 11.47 2.81 -15.06
N SER A 111 11.30 3.73 -16.01
CA SER A 111 11.33 3.42 -17.45
C SER A 111 10.35 2.31 -17.83
N LEU A 112 9.16 2.32 -17.20
CA LEU A 112 8.07 1.41 -17.48
C LEU A 112 7.07 2.09 -18.41
N PRO A 113 6.58 1.38 -19.44
CA PRO A 113 5.51 1.90 -20.27
C PRO A 113 4.15 1.68 -19.59
N LEU A 114 3.15 2.48 -19.94
CA LEU A 114 1.86 2.56 -19.25
C LEU A 114 0.95 1.33 -19.47
N GLU A 115 1.34 0.42 -20.36
CA GLU A 115 0.74 -0.89 -20.55
C GLU A 115 1.18 -1.91 -19.48
N SER A 116 2.26 -1.65 -18.75
CA SER A 116 2.71 -2.57 -17.70
C SER A 116 1.69 -2.64 -16.55
N PRO A 117 1.17 -3.82 -16.19
CA PRO A 117 0.14 -3.93 -15.15
C PRO A 117 0.68 -3.88 -13.72
N VAL A 118 1.96 -3.56 -13.50
CA VAL A 118 2.60 -3.67 -12.17
C VAL A 118 1.98 -2.76 -11.11
N ALA A 119 1.25 -1.71 -11.52
CA ALA A 119 0.50 -0.87 -10.60
C ALA A 119 -0.59 -1.64 -9.82
N LEU A 120 -1.09 -2.76 -10.35
CA LEU A 120 -2.04 -3.63 -9.64
C LEU A 120 -1.43 -4.27 -8.39
N ILE A 121 -0.10 -4.41 -8.33
CA ILE A 121 0.65 -4.99 -7.21
C ILE A 121 1.40 -3.90 -6.41
N LEU A 122 2.08 -2.99 -7.10
CA LEU A 122 2.97 -2.00 -6.47
C LEU A 122 2.25 -0.88 -5.73
N HIS A 123 0.92 -0.80 -5.81
CA HIS A 123 0.17 0.20 -5.07
C HIS A 123 0.41 0.11 -3.55
N TRP A 124 0.68 -1.08 -2.99
CA TRP A 124 1.01 -1.24 -1.57
C TRP A 124 2.33 -0.55 -1.17
N PRO A 125 3.49 -0.94 -1.72
CA PRO A 125 4.75 -0.29 -1.36
C PRO A 125 4.80 1.20 -1.77
N LEU A 126 4.16 1.59 -2.88
CA LEU A 126 4.15 2.99 -3.31
C LEU A 126 3.24 3.88 -2.45
N THR A 127 2.11 3.35 -1.97
CA THR A 127 1.29 4.07 -0.97
C THR A 127 2.07 4.23 0.34
N LEU A 128 2.77 3.18 0.78
CA LEU A 128 3.61 3.25 1.98
C LEU A 128 4.75 4.27 1.81
N TYR A 129 5.39 4.30 0.65
CA TYR A 129 6.40 5.32 0.33
C TYR A 129 5.81 6.73 0.30
N HIS A 130 4.61 6.91 -0.27
CA HIS A 130 3.94 8.20 -0.25
C HIS A 130 3.62 8.67 1.18
N ALA A 131 3.17 7.76 2.06
CA ALA A 131 3.01 8.03 3.49
C ALA A 131 4.33 8.48 4.15
N PHE A 132 5.45 7.82 3.83
CA PHE A 132 6.77 8.25 4.26
C PHE A 132 7.10 9.67 3.77
N CYS A 133 6.86 9.99 2.50
CA CYS A 133 7.14 11.32 1.95
C CYS A 133 6.31 12.43 2.62
N LEU A 134 5.05 12.15 2.93
CA LEU A 134 4.17 13.08 3.65
C LEU A 134 4.75 13.43 5.03
N ILE A 135 5.14 12.42 5.80
CA ILE A 135 5.73 12.64 7.13
C ILE A 135 7.09 13.34 7.00
N TRP A 136 7.93 12.90 6.07
CA TRP A 136 9.26 13.46 5.82
C TRP A 136 9.22 14.95 5.51
N LYS A 137 8.27 15.38 4.66
CA LYS A 137 8.10 16.79 4.28
C LYS A 137 7.71 17.67 5.46
N HIS A 138 6.95 17.14 6.41
CA HIS A 138 6.33 17.92 7.49
C HIS A 138 7.04 17.80 8.85
N SER A 139 7.91 16.81 9.06
CA SER A 139 8.58 16.58 10.35
C SER A 139 10.11 16.55 10.21
N SER A 140 10.79 17.57 10.76
CA SER A 140 12.26 17.59 10.87
C SER A 140 12.77 16.54 11.86
N THR A 141 12.03 16.29 12.94
CA THR A 141 12.35 15.25 13.92
C THR A 141 12.32 13.87 13.29
N PHE A 142 11.32 13.58 12.46
CA PHE A 142 11.26 12.33 11.71
C PHE A 142 12.50 12.17 10.82
N ARG A 143 12.84 13.20 10.04
CA ARG A 143 14.03 13.20 9.15
C ARG A 143 15.32 12.89 9.89
N ALA A 144 15.52 13.49 11.06
CA ALA A 144 16.71 13.25 11.88
C ALA A 144 16.78 11.82 12.41
N ASN A 145 15.63 11.21 12.73
CA ASN A 145 15.57 9.86 13.30
C ASN A 145 15.65 8.75 12.24
N VAL A 146 15.29 9.02 10.99
CA VAL A 146 15.23 8.02 9.91
C VAL A 146 16.35 8.11 8.87
N GLU A 147 17.49 8.69 9.24
CA GLU A 147 18.63 8.90 8.33
C GLU A 147 19.20 7.56 7.80
N ARG A 148 19.36 6.56 8.68
CA ARG A 148 19.97 5.26 8.34
C ARG A 148 19.01 4.08 8.44
N ALA A 149 18.00 4.17 9.30
CA ALA A 149 17.03 3.11 9.53
C ALA A 149 15.62 3.68 9.63
N CYS A 150 14.64 2.97 9.09
CA CYS A 150 13.23 3.32 9.16
C CYS A 150 12.42 2.09 9.57
N VAL A 151 12.09 2.01 10.85
CA VAL A 151 11.14 1.05 11.43
C VAL A 151 9.70 1.54 11.19
N ILE A 152 8.87 0.68 10.62
CA ILE A 152 7.49 0.94 10.25
C ILE A 152 6.63 -0.15 10.89
N HIS A 153 5.58 0.23 11.59
CA HIS A 153 4.54 -0.73 11.98
C HIS A 153 3.40 -0.66 10.96
N TYR A 154 3.23 -1.72 10.20
CA TYR A 154 2.22 -1.89 9.17
C TYR A 154 1.06 -2.71 9.74
N LEU A 155 -0.13 -2.12 9.84
CA LEU A 155 -1.25 -2.72 10.56
C LEU A 155 -2.30 -3.28 9.61
N GLY A 156 -2.78 -4.49 9.89
CA GLY A 156 -3.86 -5.13 9.15
C GLY A 156 -3.51 -5.58 7.73
N PRO A 157 -2.35 -6.20 7.47
CA PRO A 157 -2.06 -6.76 6.15
C PRO A 157 -3.03 -7.91 5.83
N GLU A 158 -3.54 -7.92 4.59
CA GLU A 158 -4.43 -8.97 4.07
C GLU A 158 -3.80 -9.57 2.80
N LYS A 159 -4.19 -9.09 1.60
CA LYS A 159 -3.66 -9.58 0.31
C LYS A 159 -2.16 -9.34 0.16
N GLU A 160 -1.62 -8.35 0.85
CA GLU A 160 -0.19 -8.00 0.87
C GLU A 160 0.65 -9.16 1.39
N LEU A 161 0.09 -10.00 2.27
CA LEU A 161 0.77 -11.17 2.80
C LEU A 161 1.16 -12.17 1.70
N ASP A 162 0.44 -12.19 0.58
CA ASP A 162 0.71 -13.08 -0.55
C ASP A 162 1.66 -12.47 -1.59
N MET A 163 2.07 -11.20 -1.40
CA MET A 163 2.91 -10.43 -2.32
C MET A 163 3.99 -9.65 -1.57
N LEU A 164 4.57 -10.23 -0.52
CA LEU A 164 5.58 -9.55 0.30
C LEU A 164 6.79 -9.09 -0.53
N GLU A 165 7.18 -9.86 -1.55
CA GLU A 165 8.31 -9.53 -2.40
C GLU A 165 8.11 -8.22 -3.20
N ALA A 166 6.87 -7.75 -3.36
CA ALA A 166 6.60 -6.44 -3.97
C ALA A 166 7.19 -5.28 -3.13
N PHE A 167 7.33 -5.45 -1.81
CA PHE A 167 7.93 -4.45 -0.94
C PHE A 167 9.46 -4.31 -1.14
N SER A 168 10.09 -5.20 -1.90
CA SER A 168 11.48 -5.01 -2.36
C SER A 168 11.67 -3.72 -3.17
N GLU A 169 10.59 -3.17 -3.75
CA GLU A 169 10.62 -1.88 -4.44
C GLU A 169 11.07 -0.71 -3.54
N LEU A 170 10.92 -0.85 -2.21
CA LEU A 170 11.43 0.13 -1.25
C LEU A 170 12.96 0.25 -1.28
N LEU A 171 13.70 -0.74 -1.79
CA LEU A 171 15.15 -0.63 -2.04
C LEU A 171 15.48 0.50 -3.02
N ALA A 172 14.63 0.69 -4.04
CA ALA A 172 14.79 1.73 -5.04
C ALA A 172 14.21 3.07 -4.57
N LEU A 173 13.09 3.04 -3.84
CA LEU A 173 12.38 4.23 -3.35
C LEU A 173 13.08 4.91 -2.16
N LEU A 174 13.73 4.12 -1.29
CA LEU A 174 14.43 4.57 -0.09
C LEU A 174 15.90 4.09 -0.10
N PRO A 175 16.70 4.57 -1.07
CA PRO A 175 18.09 4.13 -1.20
C PRO A 175 18.89 4.46 0.06
N HIS A 176 19.88 3.62 0.35
CA HIS A 176 20.82 3.74 1.48
C HIS A 176 20.21 3.66 2.89
N ARG A 177 18.94 3.27 3.01
CA ARG A 177 18.25 3.08 4.30
C ARG A 177 18.00 1.61 4.59
N HIS A 178 18.08 1.24 5.86
CA HIS A 178 17.52 -0.02 6.36
C HIS A 178 16.05 0.20 6.73
N VAL A 179 15.14 -0.22 5.86
CA VAL A 179 13.70 -0.21 6.13
C VAL A 179 13.33 -1.52 6.81
N HIS A 180 12.78 -1.43 8.02
CA HIS A 180 12.22 -2.57 8.74
C HIS A 180 10.71 -2.38 8.86
N ILE A 181 9.95 -3.40 8.50
CA ILE A 181 8.48 -3.39 8.57
C ILE A 181 8.03 -4.54 9.46
N ASP A 182 7.43 -4.20 10.59
CA ASP A 182 6.61 -5.15 11.35
C ASP A 182 5.20 -5.12 10.77
N MET A 183 4.77 -6.21 10.15
CA MET A 183 3.43 -6.41 9.60
C MET A 183 2.58 -7.15 10.64
N ILE A 184 1.64 -6.44 11.26
CA ILE A 184 0.87 -6.91 12.41
C ILE A 184 -0.61 -6.98 12.06
N GLY A 185 -1.20 -8.18 12.14
CA GLY A 185 -2.63 -8.33 11.95
C GLY A 185 -3.14 -9.75 12.17
N PRO A 186 -4.46 -9.92 12.37
CA PRO A 186 -5.07 -11.24 12.54
C PRO A 186 -4.99 -12.11 11.27
N GLY A 187 -4.81 -11.50 10.09
CA GLY A 187 -4.66 -12.18 8.80
C GLY A 187 -3.35 -12.96 8.64
N VAL A 188 -2.34 -12.71 9.47
CA VAL A 188 -1.10 -13.50 9.47
C VAL A 188 -1.41 -14.92 9.95
N SER A 189 -1.10 -15.93 9.14
CA SER A 189 -1.30 -17.34 9.50
C SER A 189 -0.42 -17.76 10.68
N ALA A 190 -0.85 -18.73 11.49
CA ALA A 190 -0.08 -19.24 12.62
C ALA A 190 1.32 -19.76 12.21
N SER A 191 1.46 -20.36 11.03
CA SER A 191 2.74 -20.82 10.48
C SER A 191 3.68 -19.69 10.05
N ARG A 192 3.20 -18.44 10.00
CA ARG A 192 3.96 -17.23 9.62
C ARG A 192 4.29 -16.33 10.80
N ASP A 193 3.65 -16.53 11.95
CA ASP A 193 3.87 -15.70 13.13
C ASP A 193 5.35 -15.72 13.58
N GLY A 194 5.92 -14.55 13.81
CA GLY A 194 7.32 -14.35 14.17
C GLY A 194 8.34 -14.55 13.05
N LYS A 195 7.92 -14.95 11.84
CA LYS A 195 8.85 -15.13 10.70
C LYS A 195 9.31 -13.78 10.16
N ALA A 196 10.60 -13.70 9.83
CA ALA A 196 11.21 -12.56 9.16
C ALA A 196 11.67 -12.92 7.74
N LEU A 197 11.58 -11.96 6.83
CA LEU A 197 11.99 -12.05 5.44
C LEU A 197 12.95 -10.90 5.11
N ASP A 198 14.01 -11.24 4.40
CA ASP A 198 15.00 -10.30 3.86
C ASP A 198 14.74 -10.05 2.38
N LEU A 199 14.24 -8.87 2.03
CA LEU A 199 13.96 -8.47 0.66
C LEU A 199 15.16 -7.71 0.09
N ASN A 200 16.26 -8.43 -0.15
CA ASN A 200 17.51 -7.85 -0.66
C ASN A 200 17.61 -7.83 -2.20
N GLU A 201 16.65 -8.43 -2.88
CA GLU A 201 16.57 -8.52 -4.33
C GLU A 201 15.15 -8.27 -4.83
N TYR A 202 15.03 -7.73 -6.04
CA TYR A 202 13.75 -7.59 -6.72
C TYR A 202 13.27 -8.93 -7.29
N PRO A 203 11.94 -9.15 -7.39
CA PRO A 203 11.34 -10.20 -8.21
C PRO A 203 11.92 -10.20 -9.63
N LYS A 204 12.20 -11.39 -10.15
CA LYS A 204 12.87 -11.55 -11.45
C LYS A 204 11.88 -11.36 -12.61
N CYS A 205 12.41 -10.99 -13.78
CA CYS A 205 11.65 -10.99 -15.03
C CYS A 205 11.81 -12.33 -15.77
N LEU A 206 11.07 -12.50 -16.87
CA LEU A 206 11.13 -13.69 -17.72
C LEU A 206 12.37 -13.74 -18.63
N ASP A 207 12.94 -12.60 -19.00
CA ASP A 207 14.03 -12.54 -19.98
C ASP A 207 15.32 -13.19 -19.44
N GLU A 208 15.85 -14.22 -20.10
CA GLU A 208 17.04 -14.98 -19.68
C GLU A 208 18.32 -14.12 -19.60
N ASP A 209 18.49 -13.21 -20.55
CA ASP A 209 19.67 -12.36 -20.64
C ASP A 209 19.56 -11.09 -19.78
N CYS A 210 18.53 -10.97 -18.95
CA CYS A 210 18.34 -9.79 -18.11
C CYS A 210 19.37 -9.72 -16.98
N LEU A 211 19.83 -8.50 -16.69
CA LEU A 211 20.73 -8.21 -15.57
C LEU A 211 20.17 -8.66 -14.21
N CYS A 212 18.84 -8.81 -14.06
CA CYS A 212 18.25 -9.31 -12.83
C CYS A 212 18.61 -10.77 -12.52
N LYS A 213 18.98 -11.57 -13.53
CA LYS A 213 19.38 -12.99 -13.42
C LYS A 213 20.89 -13.18 -13.26
N THR A 214 21.68 -12.16 -13.54
CA THR A 214 23.13 -12.20 -13.28
C THR A 214 23.39 -12.03 -11.78
N SER A 215 24.09 -13.00 -11.17
CA SER A 215 24.61 -12.86 -9.82
C SER A 215 25.66 -11.74 -9.84
N ARG A 216 25.29 -10.55 -9.36
CA ARG A 216 26.24 -9.45 -9.25
C ARG A 216 27.37 -9.84 -8.28
N GLY A 217 28.55 -10.10 -8.84
CA GLY A 217 29.79 -10.17 -8.06
C GLY A 217 30.01 -8.85 -7.31
N SER A 218 29.99 -8.92 -5.98
CA SER A 218 30.86 -8.24 -5.01
C SER A 218 31.37 -6.80 -5.29
N GLY A 219 30.63 -5.93 -5.98
CA GLY A 219 31.21 -4.63 -6.33
C GLY A 219 30.28 -3.49 -6.74
N VAL A 220 29.21 -3.16 -5.99
CA VAL A 220 28.70 -1.77 -5.91
C VAL A 220 28.07 -1.48 -4.53
N LYS A 221 28.63 -0.46 -3.88
CA LYS A 221 28.16 0.44 -2.79
C LYS A 221 26.83 0.13 -2.07
N VAL A 222 26.94 0.00 -0.74
CA VAL A 222 25.88 0.07 0.31
C VAL A 222 24.47 0.27 -0.26
N ARG A 223 23.84 -0.84 -0.66
CA ARG A 223 22.40 -0.86 -0.88
C ARG A 223 21.70 -0.65 0.46
N GLY A 224 20.52 -0.03 0.42
CA GLY A 224 19.59 -0.14 1.54
C GLY A 224 19.23 -1.61 1.78
N ARG A 225 18.51 -1.87 2.86
CA ARG A 225 18.00 -3.21 3.21
C ARG A 225 16.52 -3.08 3.50
N VAL A 226 15.72 -4.06 3.07
CA VAL A 226 14.30 -4.13 3.43
C VAL A 226 14.07 -5.44 4.18
N THR A 227 13.58 -5.35 5.42
CA THR A 227 13.25 -6.52 6.26
C THR A 227 11.79 -6.46 6.67
N ILE A 228 11.06 -7.56 6.49
CA ILE A 228 9.67 -7.69 6.95
C ILE A 228 9.61 -8.74 8.05
N LYS A 229 8.96 -8.44 9.17
CA LYS A 229 8.63 -9.42 10.22
C LYS A 229 7.12 -9.49 10.39
N LEU A 230 6.58 -10.71 10.50
CA LEU A 230 5.15 -10.97 10.53
C LEU A 230 4.68 -11.27 11.94
N TRP A 231 3.58 -10.65 12.34
CA TRP A 231 3.00 -10.81 13.68
C TRP A 231 1.50 -11.07 13.59
N ARG A 232 1.09 -12.23 14.09
CA ARG A 232 -0.31 -12.63 14.15
C ARG A 232 -1.00 -12.03 15.37
N GLY A 233 -2.05 -11.25 15.16
CA GLY A 233 -2.89 -10.74 16.24
C GLY A 233 -3.13 -9.25 16.13
N LEU A 234 -3.80 -8.69 17.14
CA LEU A 234 -4.14 -7.26 17.16
C LEU A 234 -2.94 -6.45 17.64
N TYR A 235 -2.75 -5.27 17.05
CA TYR A 235 -1.60 -4.41 17.36
C TYR A 235 -1.45 -4.09 18.85
N HIS A 236 -2.56 -3.75 19.52
CA HIS A 236 -2.56 -3.41 20.93
C HIS A 236 -2.27 -4.59 21.87
N GLU A 237 -2.37 -5.83 21.37
CA GLU A 237 -2.01 -7.04 22.12
C GLU A 237 -0.54 -7.39 21.92
N ARG A 238 -0.03 -7.23 20.70
CA ARG A 238 1.36 -7.60 20.34
C ARG A 238 2.38 -6.49 20.63
N TYR A 239 1.97 -5.25 20.86
CA TYR A 239 2.88 -4.09 20.94
C TYR A 239 4.04 -4.26 21.92
N SER A 240 3.80 -4.88 23.08
CA SER A 240 4.85 -5.13 24.09
C SER A 240 5.89 -6.17 23.67
N GLU A 241 5.59 -6.98 22.64
CA GLU A 241 6.51 -7.99 22.09
C GLU A 241 7.36 -7.43 20.94
N LEU A 242 7.03 -6.25 20.42
CA LEU A 242 7.76 -5.62 19.32
C LEU A 242 9.11 -5.07 19.83
N GLU A 243 10.19 -5.45 19.15
CA GLU A 243 11.56 -5.17 19.60
C GLU A 243 11.93 -3.69 19.50
N THR A 244 11.31 -2.97 18.56
CA THR A 244 11.63 -1.56 18.28
C THR A 244 10.38 -0.71 18.22
N SER A 245 10.47 0.51 18.74
CA SER A 245 9.42 1.50 18.51
C SER A 245 9.40 1.94 17.04
N PRO A 246 8.21 2.16 16.45
CA PRO A 246 8.11 2.58 15.06
C PRO A 246 8.52 4.05 14.92
N HIS A 247 9.09 4.39 13.77
CA HIS A 247 9.24 5.79 13.36
C HIS A 247 7.93 6.34 12.81
N PHE A 248 7.13 5.50 12.16
CA PHE A 248 5.74 5.80 11.85
C PHE A 248 4.89 4.53 11.75
N ILE A 249 3.58 4.71 11.86
CA ILE A 249 2.57 3.66 11.76
C ILE A 249 1.82 3.84 10.44
N PHE A 250 1.59 2.74 9.72
CA PHE A 250 0.82 2.74 8.49
C PHE A 250 -0.29 1.69 8.57
N ALA A 251 -1.52 2.10 8.28
CA ALA A 251 -2.69 1.23 8.33
C ALA A 251 -3.52 1.41 7.04
N PRO A 252 -3.27 0.58 6.02
CA PRO A 252 -4.01 0.67 4.77
C PRO A 252 -5.42 0.13 4.92
N ASN A 253 -6.36 0.72 4.18
CA ASN A 253 -7.77 0.34 4.12
C ASN A 253 -8.37 0.07 5.51
N ALA A 254 -8.04 0.93 6.48
CA ALA A 254 -8.20 0.62 7.89
C ALA A 254 -9.67 0.46 8.31
N GLY A 255 -10.59 1.16 7.66
CA GLY A 255 -12.01 1.10 7.99
C GLY A 255 -12.29 1.52 9.44
N LEU A 256 -11.57 2.52 9.97
CA LEU A 256 -11.64 2.91 11.39
C LEU A 256 -13.08 3.23 11.83
N ALA A 257 -13.87 3.87 10.97
CA ALA A 257 -15.26 4.19 11.24
C ALA A 257 -16.19 2.97 11.20
N ALA A 258 -15.82 1.93 10.46
CA ALA A 258 -16.61 0.72 10.27
C ALA A 258 -16.36 -0.33 11.35
N PHE A 259 -15.16 -0.38 11.93
CA PHE A 259 -14.74 -1.45 12.84
C PHE A 259 -14.39 -0.93 14.24
N PRO A 260 -15.31 -1.04 15.22
CA PRO A 260 -15.06 -0.64 16.61
C PRO A 260 -13.87 -1.35 17.29
N SER A 261 -13.45 -2.50 16.76
CA SER A 261 -12.25 -3.23 17.20
C SER A 261 -10.96 -2.40 17.11
N TRP A 262 -10.95 -1.31 16.35
CA TRP A 262 -9.83 -0.37 16.32
C TRP A 262 -9.64 0.44 17.61
N GLN A 263 -10.66 0.56 18.47
CA GLN A 263 -10.58 1.48 19.62
C GLN A 263 -9.35 1.26 20.53
N PRO A 264 -8.99 0.03 20.95
CA PRO A 264 -7.80 -0.17 21.76
C PRO A 264 -6.50 0.14 20.99
N THR A 265 -6.44 -0.21 19.70
CA THR A 265 -5.32 0.14 18.80
C THR A 265 -5.16 1.65 18.68
N LEU A 266 -6.24 2.40 18.49
CA LEU A 266 -6.21 3.86 18.36
C LEU A 266 -5.76 4.53 19.64
N ARG A 267 -6.21 4.07 20.82
CA ARG A 267 -5.71 4.58 22.11
C ARG A 267 -4.20 4.40 22.23
N LEU A 268 -3.68 3.24 21.81
CA LEU A 268 -2.25 2.98 21.81
C LEU A 268 -1.50 3.93 20.84
N ILE A 269 -1.98 4.08 19.60
CA ILE A 269 -1.39 4.99 18.60
C ILE A 269 -1.37 6.43 19.12
N LEU A 270 -2.47 6.92 19.69
CA LEU A 270 -2.53 8.28 20.25
C LEU A 270 -1.58 8.46 21.43
N SER A 271 -1.42 7.43 22.26
CA SER A 271 -0.51 7.47 23.41
C SER A 271 0.97 7.45 23.03
N SER A 272 1.33 6.79 21.91
CA SER A 272 2.72 6.68 21.46
C SER A 272 3.27 7.98 20.87
N LYS A 273 2.39 8.88 20.42
CA LYS A 273 2.73 10.14 19.73
C LYS A 273 3.63 9.92 18.50
N VAL A 274 3.58 8.72 17.93
CA VAL A 274 4.25 8.40 16.68
C VAL A 274 3.32 8.79 15.53
N PRO A 275 3.83 9.43 14.45
CA PRO A 275 3.03 9.75 13.28
C PRO A 275 2.34 8.50 12.73
N ALA A 276 1.04 8.60 12.44
CA ALA A 276 0.26 7.50 11.89
C ALA A 276 -0.49 7.95 10.64
N ILE A 277 -0.32 7.20 9.55
CA ILE A 277 -1.01 7.40 8.27
C ILE A 277 -1.96 6.24 8.02
N PHE A 278 -3.19 6.57 7.67
CA PHE A 278 -4.24 5.62 7.37
C PHE A 278 -4.69 5.81 5.93
N THR A 279 -5.17 4.74 5.29
CA THR A 279 -5.90 4.85 4.03
C THR A 279 -7.29 4.23 4.14
N ASP A 280 -8.19 4.64 3.25
CA ASP A 280 -9.52 4.07 3.11
C ASP A 280 -9.97 4.04 1.65
N TYR A 281 -11.01 3.27 1.39
CA TYR A 281 -11.49 2.92 0.06
C TYR A 281 -12.14 4.08 -0.69
N CYS A 282 -12.77 5.01 0.02
CA CYS A 282 -13.43 6.19 -0.55
C CYS A 282 -13.29 7.40 0.37
N GLU A 283 -13.54 8.61 -0.17
CA GLU A 283 -13.39 9.86 0.58
C GLU A 283 -14.27 9.88 1.82
N GLU A 284 -15.49 9.36 1.70
CA GLU A 284 -16.46 9.26 2.78
C GLU A 284 -15.95 8.47 3.98
N ALA A 285 -15.40 7.28 3.72
CA ALA A 285 -14.90 6.41 4.77
C ALA A 285 -13.70 7.05 5.49
N ALA A 286 -12.79 7.67 4.73
CA ALA A 286 -11.65 8.41 5.29
C ALA A 286 -12.09 9.63 6.12
N ASP A 287 -13.09 10.38 5.66
CA ASP A 287 -13.66 11.51 6.40
C ASP A 287 -14.31 11.08 7.72
N LEU A 288 -15.13 10.03 7.68
CA LEU A 288 -15.78 9.49 8.87
C LEU A 288 -14.75 8.94 9.85
N ALA A 289 -13.72 8.24 9.34
CA ALA A 289 -12.60 7.76 10.14
C ALA A 289 -11.89 8.91 10.84
N LEU A 290 -11.48 9.95 10.11
CA LEU A 290 -10.81 11.11 10.69
C LEU A 290 -11.68 11.83 11.72
N ARG A 291 -12.98 12.02 11.44
CA ARG A 291 -13.94 12.63 12.37
C ARG A 291 -14.12 11.80 13.65
N SER A 292 -14.08 10.48 13.55
CA SER A 292 -14.21 9.58 14.71
C SER A 292 -13.01 9.64 15.65
N VAL A 293 -11.81 9.89 15.11
CA VAL A 293 -10.56 9.92 15.89
C VAL A 293 -10.23 11.33 16.40
N SER A 294 -10.62 12.38 15.66
CA SER A 294 -10.28 13.78 15.97
C SER A 294 -10.57 14.22 17.42
N PRO A 295 -11.69 13.85 18.07
CA PRO A 295 -11.96 14.25 19.46
C PRO A 295 -10.98 13.69 20.48
N ALA A 296 -10.30 12.59 20.17
CA ALA A 296 -9.31 11.96 21.03
C ALA A 296 -7.88 12.46 20.77
N CYS A 297 -7.66 13.18 19.67
CA CYS A 297 -6.37 13.79 19.35
C CYS A 297 -6.14 15.06 20.19
N SER A 298 -4.92 15.25 20.68
CA SER A 298 -4.51 16.49 21.36
C SER A 298 -4.16 17.63 20.38
N SER A 299 -3.95 17.29 19.10
CA SER A 299 -3.62 18.19 18.00
C SER A 299 -4.56 17.97 16.82
N PRO A 300 -4.70 18.97 15.92
CA PRO A 300 -5.33 18.76 14.62
C PRO A 300 -4.63 17.62 13.84
N PRO A 301 -5.30 16.98 12.88
CA PRO A 301 -4.68 15.99 12.02
C PRO A 301 -3.42 16.54 11.35
N THR A 302 -2.38 15.72 11.28
CA THR A 302 -1.13 16.05 10.57
C THR A 302 -1.36 16.15 9.07
N HIS A 303 -2.29 15.35 8.54
CA HIS A 303 -2.72 15.40 7.16
C HIS A 303 -4.24 15.23 7.08
N ASN A 304 -4.91 16.19 6.43
CA ASN A 304 -6.32 16.06 6.09
C ASN A 304 -6.53 14.95 5.04
N VAL A 305 -7.78 14.51 4.88
CA VAL A 305 -8.17 13.56 3.84
C VAL A 305 -7.74 14.09 2.47
N GLN A 306 -6.97 13.29 1.75
CA GLN A 306 -6.49 13.60 0.40
C GLN A 306 -6.43 12.33 -0.46
N LEU A 307 -6.54 12.51 -1.77
CA LEU A 307 -6.43 11.42 -2.74
C LEU A 307 -5.00 10.86 -2.73
N ASN A 308 -4.88 9.55 -2.65
CA ASN A 308 -3.62 8.86 -2.82
C ASN A 308 -3.28 8.76 -4.31
N PRO A 309 -2.13 9.30 -4.75
CA PRO A 309 -1.74 9.21 -6.16
C PRO A 309 -1.36 7.77 -6.58
N PHE A 310 -1.14 6.87 -5.62
CA PHE A 310 -0.85 5.45 -5.83
C PHE A 310 -2.02 4.52 -5.45
N ARG A 311 -3.25 5.02 -5.45
CA ARG A 311 -4.43 4.15 -5.31
C ARG A 311 -4.43 3.06 -6.37
N GLN A 312 -4.96 1.89 -6.03
CA GLN A 312 -4.93 0.74 -6.93
C GLN A 312 -5.80 1.01 -8.18
N PRO A 313 -5.27 0.84 -9.40
CA PRO A 313 -6.06 0.97 -10.64
C PRO A 313 -6.88 -0.31 -10.89
N LEU A 314 -7.65 -0.74 -9.89
CA LEU A 314 -8.47 -1.95 -9.94
C LEU A 314 -9.79 -1.67 -9.22
N CYS A 315 -10.90 -1.92 -9.89
CA CYS A 315 -12.22 -1.79 -9.28
C CYS A 315 -12.34 -2.72 -8.06
N PRO A 316 -12.67 -2.20 -6.86
CA PRO A 316 -12.93 -3.03 -5.70
C PRO A 316 -14.15 -3.92 -5.90
N ARG A 317 -14.10 -5.13 -5.34
CA ARG A 317 -15.25 -6.04 -5.28
C ARG A 317 -16.33 -5.48 -4.37
N ASP A 318 -17.59 -5.82 -4.65
CA ASP A 318 -18.74 -5.58 -3.77
C ASP A 318 -18.89 -4.15 -3.27
N LYS A 319 -18.90 -3.17 -4.19
CA LYS A 319 -19.15 -1.76 -3.86
C LYS A 319 -20.50 -1.62 -3.14
N GLN A 320 -20.45 -1.29 -1.84
CA GLN A 320 -21.65 -1.07 -1.04
C GLN A 320 -22.29 0.30 -1.30
N LEU A 321 -21.49 1.26 -1.76
CA LEU A 321 -21.90 2.64 -2.05
C LEU A 321 -21.54 2.99 -3.49
N ASN A 322 -22.38 3.81 -4.14
CA ASN A 322 -22.10 4.35 -5.47
C ASN A 322 -21.09 5.52 -5.43
N LEU A 323 -20.09 5.43 -4.54
CA LEU A 323 -19.02 6.39 -4.41
C LEU A 323 -17.79 5.91 -5.20
N PRO A 324 -16.97 6.84 -5.73
CA PRO A 324 -15.68 6.50 -6.32
C PRO A 324 -14.80 5.80 -5.27
N THR A 325 -14.42 4.56 -5.58
CA THR A 325 -13.84 3.65 -4.59
C THR A 325 -12.70 2.85 -5.23
N TYR A 326 -11.54 2.83 -4.56
CA TYR A 326 -10.35 2.05 -4.94
C TYR A 326 -9.60 1.59 -3.70
N SER A 327 -8.80 0.52 -3.79
CA SER A 327 -7.92 0.16 -2.68
C SER A 327 -6.87 1.27 -2.46
N ASN A 328 -6.64 1.63 -1.19
CA ASN A 328 -5.82 2.77 -0.77
C ASN A 328 -6.22 4.09 -1.45
N CYS A 329 -7.51 4.37 -1.66
CA CYS A 329 -7.93 5.52 -2.45
C CYS A 329 -7.63 6.86 -1.78
N PHE A 330 -8.01 7.01 -0.52
CA PHE A 330 -7.83 8.25 0.23
C PHE A 330 -6.97 7.98 1.46
N LEU A 331 -6.21 8.98 1.88
CA LEU A 331 -5.35 8.89 3.05
C LEU A 331 -5.47 10.12 3.94
N PHE A 332 -5.18 9.93 5.22
CA PHE A 332 -5.12 10.99 6.23
C PHE A 332 -4.11 10.61 7.32
N GLY A 333 -3.73 11.59 8.13
CA GLY A 333 -2.70 11.43 9.15
C GLY A 333 -3.06 12.06 10.48
N ILE A 334 -2.62 11.42 11.57
CA ILE A 334 -2.72 11.93 12.95
C ILE A 334 -1.35 11.86 13.63
N ASN A 335 -1.27 12.48 14.82
CA ASN A 335 -0.12 12.63 15.71
C ASN A 335 1.01 13.51 15.17
#